data_AF-A0A2D3VU88-F1
#
_entry.id   AF-A0A2D3VU88-F1
#
_cell.length_a   1.000
_cell.length_b   1.000
_cell.length_c   1.000
_cell.angle_alpha   90.00
_cell.angle_beta   90.00
_cell.angle_gamma   90.00
#
_symmetry.space_group_name_H-M   'P 1'
#
loop_
_entity.id
_entity.type
_entity.pdbx_description
1 polymer ?
#
loop_
_entity_poly.entity_id
_entity_poly.type
_entity_poly.pdbx_seq_one_letter_code
_entity_poly.pdbx_strand_id
1 'polypeptide(L)'
;MTTKPFFIKVLTPLHAGSGSDLGVVDLPIQRESHTSFPKIEASSLKGAIRSAFENKAKTDDEKINIHRIFGCDDCEKQFPNPFNKENKDFAGVLGFSDARILFFP
;
A
#
# COMPACT_ATOMS: atom_id res chain seq x y z
N MET A 1 -4.11 -19.60 -5.07
CA MET A 1 -3.96 -18.22 -4.56
C MET A 1 -5.20 -17.46 -5.00
N THR A 2 -6.01 -16.96 -4.06
CA THR A 2 -7.31 -16.35 -4.38
C THR A 2 -7.13 -14.84 -4.55
N THR A 3 -7.35 -14.34 -5.76
CA THR A 3 -7.26 -12.90 -6.06
C THR A 3 -8.66 -12.31 -6.07
N LYS A 4 -8.83 -11.13 -5.44
CA LYS A 4 -10.09 -10.38 -5.47
C LYS A 4 -9.86 -9.02 -6.14
N PRO A 5 -10.61 -8.67 -7.20
CA PRO A 5 -10.51 -7.35 -7.79
C PRO A 5 -11.00 -6.29 -6.81
N PHE A 6 -10.36 -5.13 -6.82
CA PHE A 6 -10.70 -3.97 -6.01
C PHE A 6 -10.78 -2.75 -6.92
N PHE A 7 -11.86 -1.98 -6.78
CA PHE A 7 -12.13 -0.80 -7.61
C PHE A 7 -12.05 0.46 -6.76
N ILE A 8 -11.38 1.49 -7.27
CA ILE A 8 -11.20 2.77 -6.61
C ILE A 8 -11.93 3.83 -7.42
N LYS A 9 -12.92 4.49 -6.81
CA LYS A 9 -13.55 5.69 -7.37
C LYS A 9 -12.97 6.91 -6.66
N VAL A 10 -12.31 7.75 -7.45
CA VAL A 10 -11.74 9.01 -6.97
C VAL A 10 -12.89 10.02 -6.77
N LEU A 11 -13.08 10.50 -5.54
CA LEU A 11 -14.13 11.47 -5.19
C LEU A 11 -13.65 12.93 -5.32
N THR A 12 -12.36 13.16 -5.12
CA THR A 12 -11.69 14.46 -5.20
C THR A 12 -10.43 14.32 -6.04
N PRO A 13 -9.91 15.37 -6.71
CA PRO A 13 -8.67 15.27 -7.47
C PRO A 13 -7.56 14.58 -6.67
N LEU A 14 -7.00 13.51 -7.23
CA LEU A 14 -6.00 12.66 -6.58
C LEU A 14 -4.62 12.92 -7.19
N HIS A 15 -3.65 13.22 -6.32
CA HIS A 15 -2.25 13.37 -6.71
C HIS A 15 -1.42 12.21 -6.15
N ALA A 16 -1.25 11.16 -6.95
CA ALA A 16 -0.28 10.09 -6.67
C ALA A 16 1.06 10.50 -7.30
N GLY A 17 1.95 11.12 -6.54
CA GLY A 17 3.19 11.72 -7.06
C GLY A 17 4.26 10.68 -7.44
N SER A 18 5.01 10.94 -8.51
CA SER A 18 6.18 10.13 -8.91
C SER A 18 7.53 10.78 -8.55
N GLY A 19 7.52 11.85 -7.74
CA GLY A 19 8.69 12.66 -7.43
C GLY A 19 8.71 13.96 -8.22
N SER A 20 9.90 14.57 -8.31
CA SER A 20 10.16 15.73 -9.17
C SER A 20 10.77 15.27 -10.47
N ASP A 21 10.28 15.79 -11.60
CA ASP A 21 10.84 15.50 -12.92
C ASP A 21 11.40 16.78 -13.55
N LEU A 22 12.37 16.65 -14.46
CA LEU A 22 12.91 17.77 -15.25
C LEU A 22 11.97 18.18 -16.40
N GLY A 23 10.73 17.68 -16.39
CA GLY A 23 9.71 17.94 -17.39
C GLY A 23 9.07 19.33 -17.24
N VAL A 24 8.04 19.57 -18.07
CA VAL A 24 7.26 20.83 -18.05
C VAL A 24 6.45 20.99 -16.75
N VAL A 25 6.18 19.89 -16.06
CA VAL A 25 5.42 19.86 -14.81
C VAL A 25 6.36 19.46 -13.69
N ASP A 26 6.53 20.33 -12.69
CA ASP A 26 7.46 20.12 -11.58
C ASP A 26 7.14 18.86 -10.77
N LEU A 27 5.85 18.65 -10.46
CA LEU A 27 5.34 17.54 -9.66
C LEU A 27 4.36 16.70 -10.47
N PRO A 28 4.86 15.75 -11.30
CA PRO A 28 4.01 14.87 -12.07
C PRO A 28 3.37 13.78 -11.20
N ILE A 29 2.24 13.27 -11.69
CA ILE A 29 1.60 12.07 -11.17
C ILE A 29 2.26 10.79 -11.73
N GLN A 30 2.10 9.69 -11.01
CA GLN A 30 2.53 8.34 -11.39
C GLN A 30 1.86 7.89 -12.70
N ARG A 31 2.69 7.35 -13.60
CA ARG A 31 2.28 6.86 -14.91
C ARG A 31 2.95 5.53 -15.23
N GLU A 32 2.27 4.71 -16.02
CA GLU A 32 2.88 3.51 -16.59
C GLU A 32 3.94 3.87 -17.63
N SER A 33 5.12 3.27 -17.57
CA SER A 33 6.26 3.66 -18.45
C SER A 33 6.03 3.42 -19.94
N HIS A 34 5.15 2.48 -20.30
CA HIS A 34 4.95 2.04 -21.69
C HIS A 34 3.68 2.61 -22.33
N THR A 35 2.67 2.99 -21.54
CA THR A 35 1.40 3.59 -22.03
C THR A 35 1.25 5.06 -21.65
N SER A 36 2.04 5.53 -20.68
CA SER A 36 1.88 6.84 -20.03
C SER A 36 0.52 7.04 -19.34
N PHE A 37 -0.29 5.99 -19.16
CA PHE A 37 -1.57 6.10 -18.46
C PHE A 37 -1.37 6.36 -16.97
N PRO A 38 -2.23 7.18 -16.34
CA PRO A 38 -2.21 7.36 -14.89
C PRO A 38 -2.37 6.01 -14.17
N LYS A 39 -1.51 5.77 -13.19
CA LYS A 39 -1.62 4.62 -12.28
C LYS A 39 -1.33 5.04 -10.84
N ILE A 40 -1.64 4.16 -9.91
CA ILE A 40 -1.15 4.25 -8.53
C ILE A 40 -0.27 3.01 -8.30
N GLU A 41 0.99 3.23 -7.94
CA GLU A 41 1.91 2.15 -7.58
C GLU A 41 1.35 1.32 -6.42
N ALA A 42 1.52 0.00 -6.49
CA ALA A 42 1.06 -0.92 -5.45
C ALA A 42 1.61 -0.56 -4.07
N SER A 43 2.85 -0.06 -4.01
CA SER A 43 3.50 0.39 -2.78
C SER A 43 2.81 1.59 -2.15
N SER A 44 2.47 2.61 -2.94
CA SER A 44 1.71 3.78 -2.49
C SER A 44 0.33 3.38 -1.99
N LEU A 45 -0.36 2.50 -2.70
CA LEU A 45 -1.68 2.01 -2.29
C LEU A 45 -1.61 1.20 -0.99
N LYS A 46 -0.66 0.27 -0.90
CA LYS A 46 -0.42 -0.56 0.29
C LYS A 46 -0.13 0.31 1.51
N GLY A 47 0.77 1.29 1.38
CA GLY A 47 1.15 2.19 2.46
C GLY A 47 -0.01 3.05 2.95
N ALA A 48 -0.78 3.64 2.03
CA ALA A 48 -1.94 4.47 2.38
C ALA A 48 -3.03 3.67 3.10
N ILE A 49 -3.36 2.46 2.61
CA ILE A 49 -4.35 1.59 3.24
C ILE A 49 -3.86 1.12 4.61
N ARG A 50 -2.58 0.71 4.70
CA ARG A 50 -1.97 0.29 5.96
C ARG A 50 -2.07 1.38 7.02
N SER A 51 -1.61 2.59 6.70
CA SER A 51 -1.66 3.73 7.61
C SER A 51 -3.09 4.06 8.04
N ALA A 52 -4.07 3.95 7.13
CA ALA A 52 -5.48 4.15 7.47
C ALA A 52 -6.02 3.12 8.49
N PHE A 53 -5.54 1.87 8.45
CA PHE A 53 -5.88 0.85 9.44
C PHE A 53 -5.13 1.05 10.75
N GLU A 54 -3.85 1.40 10.72
CA GLU A 54 -3.04 1.70 11.91
C GLU A 54 -3.64 2.85 12.73
N ASN A 55 -4.09 3.91 12.04
CA ASN A 55 -4.76 5.05 12.69
C ASN A 55 -6.12 4.69 13.32
N LYS A 56 -6.76 3.59 12.89
CA LYS A 56 -8.05 3.13 13.43
C LYS A 56 -7.90 2.07 14.51
N ALA A 57 -6.76 1.39 14.59
CA ALA A 57 -6.52 0.34 15.57
C ALA A 57 -6.46 0.94 16.98
N LYS A 58 -7.29 0.40 17.88
CA LYS A 58 -7.34 0.82 19.30
C LYS A 58 -6.76 -0.23 20.22
N THR A 59 -6.80 -1.48 19.80
CA THR A 59 -6.34 -2.64 20.58
C THR A 59 -5.01 -3.15 20.07
N ASP A 60 -4.24 -3.80 20.94
CA ASP A 60 -2.98 -4.42 20.53
C ASP A 60 -3.23 -5.55 19.52
N ASP A 61 -4.29 -6.34 19.68
CA ASP A 61 -4.67 -7.42 18.76
C ASP A 61 -4.91 -6.92 17.33
N GLU A 62 -5.55 -5.76 17.16
CA GLU A 62 -5.73 -5.13 15.84
C GLU A 62 -4.38 -4.76 15.21
N LYS A 63 -3.45 -4.21 16.00
CA LYS A 63 -2.09 -3.89 15.53
C LYS A 63 -1.33 -5.15 15.13
N ILE A 64 -1.43 -6.24 15.91
CA ILE A 64 -0.82 -7.53 15.55
C ILE A 64 -1.36 -8.00 14.19
N ASN A 65 -2.67 -7.91 13.98
CA ASN A 65 -3.31 -8.35 12.74
C ASN A 65 -2.90 -7.48 11.54
N ILE A 66 -2.75 -6.16 11.71
CA ILE A 66 -2.25 -5.27 10.67
C ILE A 66 -0.83 -5.68 10.24
N HIS A 67 0.07 -5.92 11.20
CA HIS A 67 1.42 -6.39 10.86
C HIS A 67 1.38 -7.73 10.14
N ARG A 68 0.53 -8.69 10.55
CA ARG A 68 0.35 -9.95 9.82
C ARG A 68 -0.11 -9.75 8.37
N ILE A 69 -0.99 -8.79 8.12
CA ILE A 69 -1.55 -8.54 6.79
C ILE A 69 -0.53 -7.83 5.89
N PHE A 70 0.13 -6.78 6.39
CA PHE A 70 0.97 -5.88 5.58
C PHE A 70 2.48 -6.17 5.66
N GLY A 71 2.92 -6.90 6.67
CA GLY A 71 4.34 -7.12 7.02
C GLY A 71 4.73 -6.36 8.29
N CYS A 72 5.79 -6.84 8.95
CA CYS A 72 6.37 -6.16 10.10
C CYS A 72 7.44 -5.16 9.63
N ASP A 73 7.38 -3.90 10.08
CA ASP A 73 8.38 -2.88 9.73
C ASP A 73 9.51 -2.83 10.76
N ASP A 74 9.15 -2.77 12.04
CA ASP A 74 10.06 -2.86 13.17
C ASP A 74 9.51 -3.89 14.14
N CYS A 75 10.22 -4.99 14.29
CA CYS A 75 9.89 -6.10 15.17
C CYS A 75 10.00 -5.69 16.65
N GLU A 76 9.11 -4.80 17.12
CA GLU A 76 8.98 -4.49 18.54
C GLU A 76 8.75 -5.78 19.33
N LYS A 77 9.24 -5.80 20.56
CA LYS A 77 9.16 -6.98 21.45
C LYS A 77 7.73 -7.48 21.68
N GLN A 78 6.73 -6.68 21.33
CA GLN A 78 5.31 -6.91 21.57
C GLN A 78 4.61 -7.68 20.45
N PHE A 79 5.23 -7.85 19.27
CA PHE A 79 4.63 -8.54 18.12
C PHE A 79 5.37 -9.86 17.81
N PRO A 80 5.08 -10.96 18.54
CA PRO A 80 5.74 -12.23 18.30
C PRO A 80 5.36 -12.80 16.94
N ASN A 81 6.36 -13.26 16.19
CA ASN A 81 6.14 -13.99 14.95
C ASN A 81 5.43 -15.33 15.28
N PRO A 82 4.27 -15.63 14.66
CA PRO A 82 3.52 -16.84 14.94
C PRO A 82 4.21 -18.12 14.47
N PHE A 83 5.18 -18.03 13.56
CA PHE A 83 5.87 -19.18 12.96
C PHE A 83 7.23 -19.47 13.60
N ASN A 84 7.94 -18.43 14.07
CA ASN A 84 9.26 -18.58 14.70
C ASN A 84 9.43 -17.57 15.82
N LYS A 85 9.62 -18.01 17.06
CA LYS A 85 9.79 -17.10 18.21
C LYS A 85 11.17 -16.41 18.23
N GLU A 86 12.15 -16.94 17.51
CA GLU A 86 13.53 -16.42 17.45
C GLU A 86 13.68 -15.38 16.34
N ASN A 87 13.11 -15.65 15.15
CA ASN A 87 13.07 -14.71 14.03
C ASN A 87 11.77 -13.93 14.05
N LYS A 88 11.86 -12.63 14.36
CA LYS A 88 10.67 -11.77 14.44
C LYS A 88 10.19 -11.27 13.09
N ASP A 89 11.02 -11.38 12.06
CA ASP A 89 10.71 -10.90 10.72
C ASP A 89 9.76 -11.86 10.00
N PHE A 90 8.72 -11.30 9.40
CA PHE A 90 7.80 -12.03 8.55
C PHE A 90 7.22 -11.11 7.46
N ALA A 91 6.96 -11.70 6.29
CA ALA A 91 6.31 -11.01 5.18
C ALA A 91 4.80 -10.86 5.43
N GLY A 92 4.21 -9.80 4.87
CA GLY A 92 2.76 -9.64 4.86
C GLY A 92 2.08 -10.71 4.00
N VAL A 93 0.89 -11.14 4.43
CA VAL A 93 0.10 -12.15 3.71
C VAL A 93 -0.53 -11.59 2.42
N LEU A 94 -0.74 -10.27 2.33
CA LEU A 94 -1.44 -9.65 1.19
C LEU A 94 -0.48 -9.09 0.14
N GLY A 95 -0.68 -9.50 -1.11
CA GLY A 95 -0.02 -8.93 -2.29
C GLY A 95 -0.91 -7.89 -2.97
N PHE A 96 -0.36 -6.71 -3.24
CA PHE A 96 -1.01 -5.64 -4.00
C PHE A 96 -0.43 -5.56 -5.41
N SER A 97 -1.30 -5.31 -6.39
CA SER A 97 -0.91 -4.92 -7.74
C SER A 97 -1.16 -3.42 -7.95
N ASP A 98 -0.49 -2.82 -8.93
CA ASP A 98 -0.71 -1.42 -9.30
C ASP A 98 -2.19 -1.18 -9.65
N ALA A 99 -2.73 -0.04 -9.21
CA ALA A 99 -4.07 0.37 -9.60
C ALA A 99 -4.00 1.01 -10.98
N ARG A 100 -4.60 0.34 -11.97
CA ARG A 100 -4.68 0.81 -13.35
C ARG A 100 -6.00 1.52 -13.61
N ILE A 101 -5.95 2.44 -14.56
CA ILE A 101 -7.13 3.18 -14.98
C ILE A 101 -8.15 2.25 -15.65
N LEU A 102 -9.43 2.41 -15.28
CA LEU A 102 -10.54 1.68 -15.90
C LEU A 102 -11.47 2.63 -16.65
N PHE A 103 -11.83 3.74 -16.02
CA PHE A 103 -12.64 4.81 -16.60
C PHE A 103 -11.99 6.16 -16.26
N PHE A 104 -11.93 7.06 -17.24
CA PHE A 104 -11.46 8.43 -17.06
C PHE A 104 -12.52 9.40 -17.61
N PRO A 105 -12.96 10.40 -16.83
CA PRO A 105 -13.93 11.40 -17.28
C PRO A 105 -13.34 12.42 -18.25
#